data_AF-A0A925LFP3-F1
#
_entry.id   AF-A0A925LFP3-F1
#
_cell.length_a   1.000
_cell.length_b   1.000
_cell.length_c   1.000
_cell.angle_alpha   90.00
_cell.angle_beta   90.00
_cell.angle_gamma   90.00
#
_symmetry.space_group_name_H-M   'P 1'
#
loop_
_entity.id
_entity.type
_entity.pdbx_description
1 polymer ?
#
loop_
_entity_poly.entity_id
_entity_poly.type
_entity_poly.pdbx_seq_one_letter_code
_entity_poly.pdbx_strand_id
1 'polypeptide(L)'
;MKKTKETHDLNIHVNIINGIAAAVAVNLVNPYFAKFIERMGASDYEIALLNSIPALISVFAFLPGALLIEASKDKIKTTAIVGLVQKVFYLLMALVPFYTGPSRALLFVLLVGFMNFPGSIAGIGYQSCIGDVFPPHQRSIAMALRNKFSEASKLIVTLIAGQLLS
;
A
#
# COMPACT_ATOMS: atom_id res chain seq x y z
N MET A 1 -15.66 -26.18 17.62
CA MET A 1 -16.37 -25.64 16.43
C MET A 1 -15.52 -25.87 15.19
N LYS A 2 -15.95 -26.74 14.27
CA LYS A 2 -15.32 -26.95 12.95
C LYS A 2 -15.41 -25.64 12.15
N LYS A 3 -14.35 -24.83 12.11
CA LYS A 3 -14.12 -23.98 10.93
C LYS A 3 -13.85 -24.97 9.78
N THR A 4 -14.82 -25.13 8.89
CA THR A 4 -14.79 -26.09 7.79
C THR A 4 -13.58 -25.83 6.90
N LYS A 5 -12.92 -26.89 6.41
CA LYS A 5 -11.77 -26.82 5.49
C LYS A 5 -12.01 -25.85 4.32
N GLU A 6 -13.24 -25.79 3.85
CA GLU A 6 -13.74 -24.87 2.83
C GLU A 6 -13.55 -23.37 3.18
N THR A 7 -13.85 -22.95 4.42
CA THR A 7 -13.64 -21.55 4.85
C THR A 7 -12.15 -21.22 4.91
N HIS A 8 -11.30 -22.20 5.25
CA HIS A 8 -9.85 -22.01 5.27
C HIS A 8 -9.30 -21.81 3.85
N ASP A 9 -9.68 -22.67 2.92
CA ASP A 9 -9.25 -22.59 1.51
C ASP A 9 -9.74 -21.28 0.87
N LEU A 10 -10.97 -20.86 1.18
CA LEU A 10 -11.52 -19.57 0.76
C LEU A 10 -10.69 -18.39 1.30
N ASN A 11 -10.33 -18.40 2.59
CA ASN A 11 -9.50 -17.35 3.17
C ASN A 11 -8.11 -17.27 2.52
N ILE A 12 -7.51 -18.40 2.17
CA ILE A 12 -6.25 -18.42 1.40
C ILE A 12 -6.46 -17.78 0.03
N HIS A 13 -7.51 -18.18 -0.68
CA HIS A 13 -7.79 -17.67 -2.02
C HIS A 13 -8.05 -16.16 -2.03
N VAL A 14 -8.90 -15.68 -1.12
CA VAL A 14 -9.17 -14.23 -0.93
C VAL A 14 -7.88 -13.48 -0.58
N ASN A 15 -7.04 -14.05 0.28
CA ASN A 15 -5.77 -13.44 0.65
C ASN A 15 -4.78 -13.34 -0.52
N ILE A 16 -4.73 -14.36 -1.39
CA ILE A 16 -3.93 -14.35 -2.62
C ILE A 16 -4.44 -13.27 -3.58
N ILE A 17 -5.75 -13.23 -3.86
CA ILE A 17 -6.34 -12.22 -4.75
C ILE A 17 -6.08 -10.81 -4.21
N ASN A 18 -6.27 -10.59 -2.91
CA ASN A 18 -5.97 -9.32 -2.27
C ASN A 18 -4.48 -8.93 -2.43
N GLY A 19 -3.57 -9.89 -2.27
CA GLY A 19 -2.14 -9.67 -2.50
C GLY A 19 -1.81 -9.27 -3.94
N ILE A 20 -2.35 -10.01 -4.92
CA ILE A 20 -2.18 -9.71 -6.34
C ILE A 20 -2.74 -8.31 -6.65
N ALA A 21 -3.97 -8.00 -6.25
CA ALA A 21 -4.60 -6.72 -6.50
C ALA A 21 -3.82 -5.56 -5.87
N ALA A 22 -3.34 -5.73 -4.63
CA ALA A 22 -2.50 -4.74 -3.96
C ALA A 22 -1.15 -4.57 -4.68
N ALA A 23 -0.51 -5.65 -5.10
CA ALA A 23 0.75 -5.60 -5.84
C ALA A 23 0.59 -4.88 -7.17
N VAL A 24 -0.45 -5.19 -7.94
CA VAL A 24 -0.76 -4.51 -9.20
C VAL A 24 -1.00 -3.02 -8.96
N ALA A 25 -1.89 -2.67 -8.03
CA ALA A 25 -2.25 -1.28 -7.76
C ALA A 25 -1.06 -0.42 -7.34
N VAL A 26 -0.19 -0.95 -6.47
CA VAL A 26 0.99 -0.23 -5.98
C VAL A 26 2.06 -0.11 -7.07
N ASN A 27 2.33 -1.18 -7.82
CA ASN A 27 3.45 -1.21 -8.77
C ASN A 27 3.12 -0.58 -10.13
N LEU A 28 1.84 -0.28 -10.41
CA LEU A 28 1.47 0.57 -11.54
C LEU A 28 1.92 2.04 -11.34
N VAL A 29 2.11 2.49 -10.10
CA VAL A 29 2.30 3.93 -9.82
C VAL A 29 3.59 4.21 -9.04
N ASN A 30 3.76 3.59 -7.87
CA ASN A 30 4.82 3.99 -6.92
C ASN A 30 6.25 3.93 -7.50
N PRO A 31 6.65 2.93 -8.30
CA PRO A 31 8.00 2.88 -8.88
C PRO A 31 8.34 4.08 -9.77
N TYR A 32 7.33 4.82 -10.24
CA TYR A 32 7.49 5.91 -11.19
C TYR A 32 7.43 7.30 -10.54
N PHE A 33 7.24 7.40 -9.22
CA PHE A 33 7.15 8.69 -8.52
C PHE A 33 8.37 9.58 -8.77
N ALA A 34 9.58 9.03 -8.70
CA ALA A 34 10.81 9.81 -8.94
C ALA A 34 10.84 10.40 -10.35
N LYS A 35 10.63 9.56 -11.38
CA LYS A 35 10.55 9.98 -12.78
C LYS A 35 9.42 11.00 -13.03
N PHE A 36 8.30 10.86 -12.32
CA PHE A 36 7.16 11.76 -12.43
C PHE A 36 7.47 13.15 -11.91
N ILE A 37 8.07 13.26 -10.71
CA ILE A 37 8.44 14.57 -10.16
C ILE A 37 9.65 15.19 -10.85
N GLU A 38 10.59 14.38 -11.35
CA GLU A 38 11.71 14.83 -12.19
C GLU A 38 11.19 15.58 -13.43
N ARG A 39 10.21 14.99 -14.13
CA ARG A 39 9.52 15.65 -15.25
C ARG A 39 8.77 16.93 -14.86
N MET A 40 8.46 17.10 -13.57
CA MET A 40 7.85 18.33 -13.05
C MET A 40 8.87 19.42 -12.70
N GLY A 41 10.18 19.15 -12.84
CA GLY A 41 11.26 20.07 -12.50
C GLY A 41 11.74 19.95 -11.05
N ALA A 42 11.53 18.79 -10.40
CA ALA A 42 11.97 18.56 -9.03
C ALA A 42 13.50 18.65 -8.88
N SER A 43 13.94 19.24 -7.79
CA SER A 43 15.34 19.22 -7.35
C SER A 43 15.74 17.86 -6.78
N ASP A 44 17.05 17.57 -6.73
CA ASP A 44 17.59 16.37 -6.07
C ASP A 44 17.13 16.26 -4.61
N TYR A 45 16.96 17.41 -3.94
CA TYR A 45 16.44 17.46 -2.58
C TYR A 45 15.00 16.95 -2.50
N GLU A 46 14.10 17.38 -3.40
CA GLU A 46 12.71 16.91 -3.43
C GLU A 46 12.61 15.42 -3.80
N ILE A 47 13.51 14.94 -4.67
CA ILE A 47 13.63 13.51 -4.99
C ILE A 47 14.06 12.71 -3.76
N ALA A 48 15.01 13.22 -2.98
CA ALA A 48 15.39 12.58 -1.71
C ALA A 48 14.21 12.53 -0.72
N LEU A 49 13.40 13.59 -0.65
CA LEU A 49 12.23 13.66 0.23
C LEU A 49 11.15 12.62 -0.10
N LEU A 50 11.07 12.10 -1.34
CA LEU A 50 10.17 10.99 -1.69
C LEU A 50 10.39 9.74 -0.85
N ASN A 51 11.56 9.56 -0.26
CA ASN A 51 11.83 8.44 0.64
C ASN A 51 11.75 8.87 2.12
N SER A 52 12.34 10.01 2.47
CA SER A 52 12.44 10.44 3.87
C SER A 52 11.11 10.84 4.49
N ILE A 53 10.26 11.59 3.78
CA ILE A 53 8.98 12.06 4.32
C ILE A 53 8.01 10.89 4.56
N PRO A 54 7.79 9.97 3.59
CA PRO A 54 6.99 8.78 3.83
C PRO A 54 7.48 7.91 5.00
N ALA A 55 8.79 7.72 5.11
CA ALA A 55 9.36 6.94 6.21
C ALA A 55 9.06 7.59 7.56
N LEU A 56 9.25 8.91 7.69
CA LEU A 56 8.95 9.66 8.90
C LEU A 56 7.47 9.54 9.27
N ILE A 57 6.57 9.75 8.31
CA ILE A 57 5.12 9.67 8.54
C ILE A 57 4.69 8.26 8.93
N SER A 58 5.30 7.24 8.33
CA SER A 58 5.05 5.83 8.68
C SER A 58 5.40 5.55 10.14
N VAL A 59 6.49 6.12 10.65
CA VAL A 59 6.88 5.99 12.06
C VAL A 59 5.78 6.54 12.98
N PHE A 60 5.28 7.73 12.67
CA PHE A 60 4.18 8.34 13.43
C PHE A 60 2.86 7.57 13.29
N ALA A 61 2.66 6.83 12.21
CA ALA A 61 1.45 6.03 11.99
C ALA A 61 1.43 4.73 12.83
N PHE A 62 2.56 4.23 13.33
CA PHE A 62 2.60 2.96 14.04
C PHE A 62 1.77 2.95 15.33
N LEU A 63 2.03 3.90 16.23
CA LEU A 63 1.32 3.97 17.51
C LEU A 63 -0.20 4.19 17.35
N PRO A 64 -0.67 5.24 16.64
CA PRO A 64 -2.10 5.44 16.44
C PRO A 64 -2.72 4.29 15.61
N GLY A 65 -1.98 3.72 14.66
CA GLY A 65 -2.44 2.59 13.86
C GLY A 65 -2.68 1.34 14.69
N ALA A 66 -1.74 0.98 15.56
CA ALA A 66 -1.89 -0.15 16.47
C ALA A 66 -3.10 0.02 17.39
N LEU A 67 -3.22 1.19 18.03
CA LEU A 67 -4.34 1.51 18.92
C LEU A 67 -5.69 1.46 18.18
N LEU A 68 -5.77 2.04 16.97
CA LEU A 68 -6.99 2.02 16.16
C LEU A 68 -7.42 0.59 15.82
N ILE A 69 -6.49 -0.23 15.34
CA ILE A 69 -6.78 -1.61 14.92
C ILE A 69 -7.12 -2.50 16.13
N GLU A 70 -6.45 -2.33 17.26
CA GLU A 70 -6.73 -3.08 18.48
C GLU A 70 -8.10 -2.74 19.08
N ALA A 71 -8.47 -1.45 19.08
CA ALA A 71 -9.78 -0.99 19.54
C ALA A 71 -10.93 -1.30 18.56
N SER A 72 -10.63 -1.77 17.35
CA SER A 72 -11.62 -2.01 16.31
C SER A 72 -12.42 -3.29 16.56
N LYS A 73 -13.76 -3.16 16.60
CA LYS A 73 -14.68 -4.30 16.68
C LYS A 73 -14.59 -5.22 15.46
N ASP A 74 -14.33 -4.65 14.29
CA ASP A 74 -14.13 -5.36 13.03
C ASP A 74 -12.83 -4.87 12.38
N LYS A 75 -11.76 -5.65 12.58
CA LYS A 75 -10.43 -5.32 12.06
C LYS A 75 -10.38 -5.36 10.54
N ILE A 76 -11.10 -6.30 9.90
CA ILE A 76 -11.09 -6.44 8.43
C ILE A 76 -11.73 -5.21 7.81
N LYS A 77 -12.92 -4.83 8.28
CA LYS A 77 -13.63 -3.63 7.78
C LYS A 77 -12.82 -2.36 8.01
N THR A 78 -12.24 -2.20 9.20
CA THR A 78 -11.43 -1.00 9.51
C THR A 78 -10.20 -0.94 8.63
N THR A 79 -9.48 -2.06 8.46
CA THR A 79 -8.33 -2.16 7.55
C THR A 79 -8.71 -1.80 6.12
N ALA A 80 -9.84 -2.30 5.63
CA ALA A 80 -10.32 -2.02 4.28
C ALA A 80 -10.66 -0.53 4.08
N ILE A 81 -11.33 0.10 5.04
CA ILE A 81 -11.67 1.53 5.00
C ILE A 81 -10.40 2.38 5.00
N VAL A 82 -9.46 2.11 5.91
CA VAL A 82 -8.20 2.85 5.98
C VAL A 82 -7.38 2.66 4.70
N GLY A 83 -7.33 1.43 4.18
CA GLY A 83 -6.69 1.13 2.89
C GLY A 83 -7.41 1.76 1.69
N LEU A 84 -8.69 2.10 1.80
CA LEU A 84 -9.42 2.87 0.78
C LEU A 84 -9.08 4.36 0.89
N VAL A 85 -8.98 4.90 2.11
CA VAL A 85 -8.52 6.29 2.34
C VAL A 85 -7.12 6.50 1.76
N GLN A 86 -6.21 5.54 1.91
CA GLN A 86 -4.90 5.57 1.24
C GLN A 86 -5.04 5.76 -0.28
N LYS A 87 -6.02 5.12 -0.92
CA LYS A 87 -6.20 5.18 -2.38
C LYS A 87 -6.70 6.53 -2.88
N VAL A 88 -7.39 7.30 -2.04
CA VAL A 88 -7.81 8.68 -2.37
C VAL A 88 -6.59 9.55 -2.71
N PHE A 89 -5.44 9.31 -2.09
CA PHE A 89 -4.22 10.05 -2.41
C PHE A 89 -3.73 9.83 -3.83
N TYR A 90 -3.96 8.66 -4.44
CA TYR A 90 -3.65 8.48 -5.87
C TYR A 90 -4.47 9.40 -6.76
N LEU A 91 -5.74 9.65 -6.42
CA LEU A 91 -6.58 10.60 -7.13
C LEU A 91 -6.07 12.04 -6.93
N LEU A 92 -5.70 12.41 -5.70
CA LEU A 92 -5.11 13.72 -5.42
C LEU A 92 -3.79 13.93 -6.18
N MET A 93 -2.93 12.92 -6.22
CA MET A 93 -1.67 12.96 -6.96
C MET A 93 -1.89 13.11 -8.47
N ALA A 94 -2.93 12.49 -9.03
CA ALA A 94 -3.29 12.64 -10.44
C ALA A 94 -3.74 14.07 -10.80
N LEU A 95 -4.18 14.86 -9.81
CA LEU A 95 -4.56 16.27 -10.01
C LEU A 95 -3.37 17.24 -9.96
N VAL A 96 -2.21 16.80 -9.44
CA VAL A 96 -1.03 17.66 -9.26
C VAL A 96 -0.51 18.28 -10.56
N PRO A 97 -0.47 17.59 -11.71
CA PRO A 97 -0.01 18.20 -12.97
C PRO A 97 -0.79 19.44 -13.40
N PHE A 98 -2.07 19.55 -13.02
CA PHE A 98 -2.93 20.68 -13.34
C PHE A 98 -2.66 21.90 -12.45
N TYR A 99 -1.91 21.74 -11.35
CA TYR A 99 -1.46 22.84 -10.51
C TYR A 99 -0.25 23.52 -11.15
N THR A 100 -0.30 24.84 -11.36
CA THR A 100 0.76 25.62 -12.02
C THR A 100 1.67 26.39 -11.05
N GLY A 101 1.52 26.20 -9.74
CA GLY A 101 2.34 26.88 -8.75
C GLY A 101 3.78 26.36 -8.68
N PRO A 102 4.72 27.16 -8.14
CA PRO A 102 6.16 26.84 -8.12
C PRO A 102 6.51 25.60 -7.28
N SER A 103 5.64 25.21 -6.34
CA SER A 103 5.87 24.10 -5.40
C SER A 103 5.20 22.78 -5.82
N ARG A 104 5.01 22.55 -7.12
CA ARG A 104 4.26 21.39 -7.63
C ARG A 104 4.92 20.05 -7.28
N ALA A 105 6.25 19.96 -7.40
CA ALA A 105 7.00 18.75 -7.04
C ALA A 105 6.91 18.48 -5.53
N LEU A 106 7.19 19.48 -4.69
CA LEU A 106 7.00 19.39 -3.24
C LEU A 106 5.57 18.99 -2.83
N LEU A 107 4.53 19.52 -3.48
CA LEU A 107 3.15 19.13 -3.22
C LEU A 107 2.94 17.63 -3.46
N PHE A 108 3.49 17.10 -4.56
CA PHE A 108 3.44 15.66 -4.84
C PHE A 108 4.14 14.85 -3.74
N VAL A 109 5.34 15.27 -3.33
CA VAL A 109 6.11 14.64 -2.24
C VAL A 109 5.32 14.59 -0.95
N LEU A 110 4.66 15.71 -0.58
CA LEU A 110 3.83 15.77 0.62
C LEU A 110 2.61 14.84 0.51
N LEU A 111 1.96 14.75 -0.65
CA LEU A 111 0.87 13.81 -0.87
C LEU A 111 1.33 12.35 -0.73
N VAL A 112 2.48 11.98 -1.29
CA VAL A 112 3.08 10.64 -1.11
C VAL A 112 3.40 10.40 0.37
N GLY A 113 3.92 11.40 1.06
CA GLY A 113 4.13 11.40 2.50
C GLY A 113 2.87 11.06 3.27
N PHE A 114 1.84 11.91 3.15
CA PHE A 114 0.59 11.74 3.87
C PHE A 114 -0.17 10.48 3.46
N MET A 115 -0.05 10.02 2.22
CA MET A 115 -0.58 8.72 1.77
C MET A 115 -0.04 7.56 2.60
N ASN A 116 1.22 7.63 3.06
CA ASN A 116 1.82 6.57 3.85
C ASN A 116 1.20 6.46 5.24
N PHE A 117 0.61 7.52 5.80
CA PHE A 117 -0.05 7.45 7.11
C PHE A 117 -1.17 6.40 7.16
N PRO A 118 -2.27 6.51 6.37
CA PRO A 118 -3.28 5.45 6.31
C PRO A 118 -2.70 4.15 5.72
N GLY A 119 -1.72 4.22 4.81
CA GLY A 119 -1.08 3.02 4.25
C GLY A 119 -0.41 2.15 5.30
N SER A 120 0.35 2.74 6.22
CA SER A 120 0.99 2.03 7.34
C SER A 120 -0.06 1.42 8.27
N ILE A 121 -1.12 2.16 8.60
CA ILE A 121 -2.22 1.66 9.44
C ILE A 121 -2.92 0.47 8.76
N ALA A 122 -3.20 0.56 7.46
CA ALA A 122 -3.78 -0.55 6.71
C ALA A 122 -2.83 -1.77 6.68
N GLY A 123 -1.52 -1.56 6.59
CA GLY A 123 -0.51 -2.61 6.72
C GLY A 123 -0.57 -3.31 8.08
N ILE A 124 -0.62 -2.56 9.18
CA ILE A 124 -0.76 -3.08 10.54
C ILE A 124 -2.06 -3.87 10.67
N GLY A 125 -3.16 -3.29 10.18
CA GLY A 125 -4.48 -3.91 10.17
C GLY A 125 -4.51 -5.24 9.43
N TYR A 126 -3.88 -5.29 8.25
CA TYR A 126 -3.73 -6.52 7.48
C TYR A 126 -2.94 -7.58 8.26
N GLN A 127 -1.79 -7.21 8.84
CA GLN A 127 -0.99 -8.15 9.63
C GLN A 127 -1.75 -8.68 10.86
N SER A 128 -2.52 -7.82 11.54
CA SER A 128 -3.39 -8.22 12.65
C SER A 128 -4.49 -9.18 12.19
N CYS A 129 -5.16 -8.90 11.07
CA CYS A 129 -6.18 -9.77 10.48
C CYS A 129 -5.60 -11.16 10.13
N ILE A 130 -4.41 -11.22 9.56
CA ILE A 130 -3.73 -12.51 9.26
C ILE A 130 -3.46 -13.31 10.54
N GLY A 131 -3.09 -12.61 11.62
CA GLY A 131 -2.96 -13.20 12.95
C GLY A 131 -4.25 -13.88 13.42
N ASP A 132 -5.39 -13.22 13.25
CA ASP A 132 -6.67 -13.73 13.73
C ASP A 132 -7.29 -14.82 12.81
N VAL A 133 -7.03 -14.73 11.50
CA VAL A 133 -7.63 -15.65 10.51
C VAL A 133 -6.93 -17.00 10.45
N PHE A 134 -5.59 -17.01 10.50
CA PHE A 134 -4.79 -18.21 10.28
C PHE A 134 -4.11 -18.69 11.57
N PRO A 135 -4.10 -20.00 11.88
CA PRO A 135 -3.34 -20.52 13.01
C PRO A 135 -1.83 -20.43 12.75
N PRO A 136 -0.98 -20.37 13.80
CA PRO A 136 0.45 -20.11 13.66
C PRO A 136 1.19 -20.99 12.62
N HIS A 137 0.87 -22.29 12.58
CA HIS A 137 1.51 -23.25 11.67
C HIS A 137 1.11 -23.11 10.19
N GLN A 138 0.00 -22.41 9.88
CA GLN A 138 -0.48 -22.17 8.52
C GLN A 138 -0.23 -20.74 8.03
N ARG A 139 0.03 -19.79 8.93
CA ARG A 139 0.32 -18.38 8.58
C ARG A 139 1.46 -18.26 7.59
N SER A 140 2.54 -19.02 7.79
CA SER A 140 3.69 -19.03 6.88
C SER A 140 3.32 -19.49 5.47
N ILE A 141 2.52 -20.56 5.35
CA ILE A 141 2.05 -21.08 4.07
C ILE A 141 1.13 -20.07 3.38
N ALA A 142 0.17 -19.49 4.11
CA ALA A 142 -0.74 -18.49 3.57
C ALA A 142 0.00 -17.24 3.05
N MET A 143 1.03 -16.78 3.78
CA MET A 143 1.88 -15.66 3.35
C MET A 143 2.81 -16.05 2.20
N ALA A 144 3.37 -17.25 2.21
CA ALA A 144 4.23 -17.73 1.12
C ALA A 144 3.46 -17.80 -0.21
N LEU A 145 2.24 -18.35 -0.19
CA LEU A 145 1.38 -18.40 -1.37
C LEU A 145 1.02 -16.99 -1.85
N ARG A 146 0.56 -16.12 -0.95
CA ARG A 146 0.27 -14.72 -1.30
C ARG A 146 1.48 -14.04 -1.94
N ASN A 147 2.65 -14.13 -1.32
CA ASN A 147 3.86 -13.46 -1.80
C ASN A 147 4.32 -14.03 -3.13
N LYS A 148 4.26 -15.36 -3.33
CA LYS A 148 4.58 -16.00 -4.62
C LYS A 148 3.80 -15.37 -5.77
N PHE A 149 2.48 -15.28 -5.63
CA PHE A 149 1.64 -14.71 -6.68
C PHE A 149 1.77 -13.18 -6.77
N SER A 150 1.87 -12.48 -5.64
CA SER A 150 1.98 -11.02 -5.60
C SER A 150 3.29 -10.53 -6.24
N GLU A 151 4.42 -11.18 -5.96
CA GLU A 151 5.72 -10.82 -6.56
C GLU A 151 5.75 -11.16 -8.06
N ALA A 152 5.17 -12.30 -8.48
CA ALA A 152 5.03 -12.62 -9.90
C ALA A 152 4.21 -11.54 -10.64
N SER A 153 3.06 -11.14 -10.09
CA SER A 153 2.24 -10.07 -10.66
C SER A 153 2.96 -8.73 -10.67
N LYS A 154 3.68 -8.38 -9.59
CA LYS A 154 4.49 -7.16 -9.50
C LYS A 154 5.53 -7.09 -10.61
N LEU A 155 6.29 -8.17 -10.84
CA LEU A 155 7.29 -8.21 -11.90
C LEU A 155 6.66 -7.93 -13.28
N ILE A 156 5.54 -8.59 -13.59
CA ILE A 156 4.83 -8.41 -14.86
C ILE A 156 4.36 -6.96 -15.00
N VAL A 157 3.72 -6.41 -13.96
CA VAL A 157 3.16 -5.06 -13.97
C VAL A 157 4.24 -3.99 -14.11
N THR A 158 5.33 -4.07 -13.34
CA THR A 158 6.43 -3.10 -13.42
C THR A 158 7.10 -3.11 -14.79
N LEU A 159 7.22 -4.28 -15.44
CA LEU A 159 7.75 -4.36 -16.80
C LEU A 159 6.82 -3.68 -17.82
N ILE A 160 5.52 -3.98 -17.77
CA ILE A 160 4.53 -3.41 -18.69
C ILE A 160 4.43 -1.89 -18.48
N ALA A 161 4.26 -1.43 -17.24
CA ALA A 161 4.16 0.00 -16.95
C ALA A 161 5.48 0.74 -17.26
N GLY A 162 6.62 0.06 -17.13
CA GLY A 162 7.93 0.61 -17.48
C GLY A 162 8.04 0.88 -18.98
N GLN A 163 7.60 -0.07 -19.82
CA GLN A 163 7.55 0.08 -21.27
C GLN A 163 6.55 1.16 -21.73
N LEU A 164 5.45 1.36 -21.00
CA LEU A 164 4.49 2.42 -21.32
C LEU A 164 5.01 3.83 -20.97
N LEU A 165 5.93 3.93 -20.00
CA LEU A 165 6.47 5.22 -19.52
C LEU A 165 7.85 5.56 -20.09
N SER A 166 8.57 4.58 -20.66
CA SER A 166 9.86 4.78 -21.35
C SER A 166 9.70 5.71 -22.54
#